data_AF-A0A1G1CQ12-F1
#
_entry.id   AF-A0A1G1CQ12-F1
#
_cell.length_a   1.000
_cell.length_b   1.000
_cell.length_c   1.000
_cell.angle_alpha   90.00
_cell.angle_beta   90.00
_cell.angle_gamma   90.00
#
_symmetry.space_group_name_H-M   'P 1'
#
loop_
_entity.id
_entity.type
_entity.pdbx_description
1 polymer ?
#
loop_
_entity_poly.entity_id
_entity_poly.type
_entity_poly.pdbx_seq_one_letter_code
_entity_poly.pdbx_strand_id
1 'polypeptide(L)' 'MKMVRTTLRIEEGLKKQVELRAVKESTTFQAIVNQALRDNLTNAAHKRAKLLVLPKFNLGVPLDNLTRDEIYGEPKW' A
#
# COMPACT_ATOMS: atom_id res chain seq x y z
N MET A 1 24.20 10.81 0.38
CA MET A 1 23.82 9.39 0.58
C MET A 1 24.94 8.49 0.08
N LYS A 2 25.30 7.44 0.83
CA LYS A 2 26.32 6.47 0.41
C LYS A 2 25.69 5.46 -0.55
N MET A 3 26.21 5.36 -1.78
CA MET A 3 25.72 4.40 -2.78
C MET A 3 26.53 3.11 -2.70
N VAL A 4 25.87 1.96 -2.85
CA VAL A 4 26.50 0.64 -2.86
C VAL A 4 26.41 0.08 -4.28
N ARG A 5 27.52 -0.47 -4.80
CA ARG A 5 27.54 -1.13 -6.10
C ARG A 5 26.88 -2.51 -5.96
N THR A 6 25.74 -2.67 -6.62
CA THR A 6 24.98 -3.92 -6.63
C THR A 6 24.76 -4.35 -8.07
N THR A 7 25.06 -5.61 -8.37
CA THR A 7 24.79 -6.22 -9.69
C THR A 7 23.49 -7.00 -9.61
N LEU A 8 22.53 -6.65 -10.46
CA LEU A 8 21.23 -7.32 -10.56
C LEU A 8 21.02 -7.82 -11.99
N ARG A 9 20.52 -9.05 -12.14
CA ARG A 9 20.04 -9.56 -13.44
C ARG A 9 18.58 -9.15 -13.63
N ILE A 10 18.28 -8.55 -14.77
CA ILE A 10 16.94 -8.12 -15.16
C ILE A 10 16.67 -8.55 -16.61
N GLU A 11 15.40 -8.63 -16.97
CA GLU A 11 14.99 -8.94 -18.34
C GLU A 11 15.47 -7.87 -19.32
N GLU A 12 15.90 -8.31 -20.51
CA GLU A 12 16.49 -7.44 -21.53
C GLU A 12 15.49 -6.37 -22.00
N GLY A 13 14.23 -6.74 -22.21
CA GLY A 13 13.19 -5.80 -22.62
C GLY A 13 12.97 -4.70 -21.59
N LEU A 14 12.95 -5.07 -20.31
CA LEU A 14 12.78 -4.13 -19.20
C LEU A 14 13.97 -3.17 -19.09
N LYS A 15 15.20 -3.68 -19.27
CA LYS A 15 16.40 -2.84 -19.33
C LYS A 15 16.30 -1.78 -20.44
N LYS A 16 15.96 -2.19 -21.66
CA LYS A 16 15.84 -1.28 -22.82
C LYS A 16 14.79 -0.20 -22.59
N GLN A 17 13.64 -0.58 -22.03
CA GLN A 17 12.56 0.38 -21.74
C GLN A 17 12.97 1.42 -20.70
N VAL A 18 13.64 1.00 -19.62
CA VAL A 18 14.10 1.91 -18.57
C VAL A 18 15.20 2.83 -19.08
N GLU A 19 16.12 2.33 -19.90
CA GLU A 19 17.15 3.16 -20.54
C GLU A 19 16.54 4.22 -21.45
N LEU A 20 15.56 3.84 -22.28
CA LEU A 20 14.85 4.77 -23.14
C LEU A 20 14.08 5.83 -22.35
N ARG A 21 13.50 5.44 -21.20
CA ARG A 21 12.84 6.36 -20.27
C ARG A 21 13.84 7.32 -19.61
N ALA A 22 15.00 6.83 -19.20
CA ALA A 22 16.06 7.64 -18.60
C ALA A 22 16.51 8.76 -19.57
N VAL A 23 16.67 8.43 -20.85
CA VAL A 23 16.99 9.41 -21.89
C VAL A 23 15.87 10.45 -22.04
N LYS A 24 14.61 10.02 -22.12
CA LYS A 24 13.46 10.93 -22.25
C LYS A 24 13.30 11.89 -21.08
N GLU A 25 13.51 11.40 -19.87
CA GLU A 25 13.30 12.18 -18.64
C GLU A 25 14.57 12.95 -18.21
N SER A 26 15.67 12.88 -18.97
CA SER A 26 16.98 13.43 -18.59
C SER A 26 17.44 12.95 -17.20
N THR A 27 17.16 11.68 -16.89
CA THR A 27 17.55 11.02 -15.65
C THR A 27 18.52 9.88 -15.92
N THR A 28 18.92 9.16 -14.86
CA THR A 28 19.79 7.99 -14.98
C THR A 28 19.00 6.71 -14.74
N PHE A 29 19.44 5.61 -15.37
CA PHE A 29 18.91 4.27 -15.09
C PHE A 29 18.89 3.97 -13.59
N GLN A 30 19.97 4.32 -12.88
CA GLN A 30 20.09 4.16 -11.44
C GLN A 30 19.02 4.95 -10.66
N ALA A 31 18.72 6.18 -11.07
CA ALA A 31 17.70 7.00 -10.42
C ALA A 31 16.31 6.36 -10.55
N ILE A 32 15.96 5.87 -11.75
CA ILE A 32 14.68 5.21 -11.99
C ILE A 32 14.55 3.92 -11.19
N VAL A 33 15.60 3.08 -11.16
CA VAL A 33 15.59 1.84 -10.38
C VAL A 33 15.46 2.13 -8.88
N ASN A 34 16.21 3.09 -8.36
CA ASN A 34 16.11 3.47 -6.95
C ASN A 34 14.72 4.02 -6.60
N GLN A 35 14.11 4.80 -7.51
CA GLN A 35 12.77 5.32 -7.32
C GLN A 35 11.74 4.19 -7.30
N ALA A 36 11.80 3.27 -8.28
CA ALA A 36 10.90 2.12 -8.35
C ALA A 36 11.00 1.22 -7.09
N LEU A 37 12.21 1.04 -6.55
CA LEU A 37 12.41 0.31 -5.30
C LEU A 37 11.79 1.03 -4.09
N ARG A 38 11.95 2.36 -4.00
CA ARG A 38 11.31 3.15 -2.94
C ARG A 38 9.80 3.06 -3.04
N ASP A 39 9.24 3.25 -4.23
CA ASP A 39 7.80 3.19 -4.47
C ASP A 39 7.25 1.79 -4.13
N ASN A 40 7.98 0.72 -4.47
CA ASN A 40 7.60 -0.64 -4.11
C ASN A 40 7.56 -0.84 -2.59
N LEU A 41 8.60 -0.39 -1.87
CA LEU A 41 8.67 -0.51 -0.41
C LEU A 41 7.56 0.30 0.28
N THR A 42 7.32 1.53 -0.17
CA THR A 42 6.26 2.39 0.38
C THR A 42 4.86 1.83 0.07
N ASN A 43 4.62 1.35 -1.15
CA ASN A 43 3.34 0.77 -1.53
C ASN A 43 3.07 -0.58 -0.85
N ALA A 44 4.10 -1.38 -0.58
CA ALA A 44 3.97 -2.60 0.22
C ALA A 44 3.53 -2.26 1.65
N ALA A 45 4.07 -1.19 2.24
CA ALA A 45 3.63 -0.69 3.54
C ALA A 45 2.16 -0.23 3.50
N HIS A 46 1.75 0.54 2.48
CA HIS A 46 0.35 0.96 2.32
C HIS A 46 -0.62 -0.20 2.09
N LYS A 47 -0.23 -1.22 1.30
CA LYS A 47 -1.06 -2.41 1.08
C LYS A 47 -1.25 -3.21 2.38
N ARG A 48 -0.19 -3.38 3.18
CA ARG A 48 -0.28 -4.02 4.51
C ARG A 48 -1.14 -3.18 5.47
N ALA A 49 -0.98 -1.87 5.47
CA ALA A 49 -1.77 -0.97 6.30
C ALA A 49 -3.27 -0.98 5.91
N LYS A 50 -3.60 -0.97 4.61
CA LYS A 50 -4.98 -1.08 4.11
C LYS A 50 -5.64 -2.40 4.51
N LEU A 51 -4.88 -3.50 4.56
CA LEU A 51 -5.38 -4.80 5.01
C LEU A 51 -5.78 -4.81 6.51
N LEU A 52 -5.15 -3.94 7.30
CA LEU A 52 -5.46 -3.71 8.72
C LEU A 52 -6.55 -2.66 8.94
N VAL A 53 -7.00 -1.94 7.90
CA VAL A 53 -8.20 -1.12 7.99
C VAL A 53 -9.40 -2.05 8.00
N LEU A 54 -9.79 -2.48 9.20
CA LEU A 54 -11.07 -3.15 9.44
C LEU A 54 -12.16 -2.30 8.79
N PRO A 55 -13.06 -2.88 7.97
CA PRO A 55 -14.20 -2.13 7.47
C PRO A 55 -14.98 -1.65 8.69
N LYS A 56 -14.94 -0.34 8.95
CA LYS A 56 -15.80 0.28 9.94
C LYS A 56 -17.22 0.11 9.40
N PHE A 57 -17.90 -0.94 9.84
CA PHE A 57 -19.34 -1.01 9.69
C PHE A 57 -19.90 0.18 10.45
N ASN A 58 -20.52 1.10 9.70
CA ASN A 58 -21.30 2.15 10.32
C ASN A 58 -22.56 1.49 10.86
N LEU A 59 -22.61 1.26 12.18
CA LEU A 59 -23.76 0.65 12.86
C LEU A 59 -24.96 1.61 12.92
N GLY A 60 -24.88 2.77 12.24
CA GLY A 60 -25.96 3.73 12.04
C GLY A 60 -26.22 4.60 13.27
N VAL A 61 -26.31 3.98 14.45
CA VAL A 61 -26.67 4.62 15.71
C VAL A 61 -25.56 4.34 16.75
N PRO A 62 -25.19 5.31 17.61
CA PRO A 62 -24.37 5.01 18.77
C PRO A 62 -25.05 3.90 19.57
N LEU A 63 -24.31 2.83 19.88
CA LEU A 63 -24.79 1.74 20.74
C LEU A 63 -25.06 2.20 22.18
N ASP A 64 -24.76 3.46 22.50
CA ASP A 64 -24.99 4.11 23.79
C ASP A 64 -26.47 4.31 24.14
N ASN A 65 -27.39 4.12 23.18
CA ASN A 65 -28.82 4.27 23.41
C ASN A 65 -29.55 2.94 23.68
N LEU A 66 -28.85 1.81 23.74
CA LEU A 66 -29.47 0.52 24.06
C LEU A 66 -29.62 0.37 25.57
N THR A 67 -30.86 0.23 26.02
CA THR A 67 -31.15 -0.09 27.43
C THR A 67 -30.92 -1.58 27.68
N ARG A 68 -30.55 -1.96 28.92
CA ARG A 68 -30.27 -3.36 29.29
C ARG A 68 -31.40 -4.31 28.91
N ASP A 69 -32.63 -3.83 28.97
CA ASP A 69 -33.85 -4.59 28.65
C ASP A 69 -34.01 -4.85 27.15
N GLU A 70 -33.39 -4.05 26.27
CA GLU A 70 -33.40 -4.28 24.82
C GLU A 70 -32.35 -5.30 24.38
N ILE A 71 -31.30 -5.48 25.18
CA ILE A 71 -30.21 -6.45 24.91
C ILE A 71 -30.53 -7.83 25.51
N TYR A 72 -31.18 -7.85 26.68
CA TYR A 72 -31.47 -9.08 27.43
C TYR A 72 -32.96 -9.34 27.67
N GLY A 73 -33.85 -8.56 27.05
CA GLY A 73 -35.29 -8.75 27.19
C GLY A 73 -35.74 -10.09 26.64
N GLU A 74 -36.74 -10.68 27.29
CA GLU A 74 -37.33 -11.93 26.82
C GLU A 74 -38.03 -11.71 25.47
N PRO A 75 -37.89 -12.64 24.51
CA PRO A 75 -38.50 -12.50 23.19
C PRO A 75 -40.02 -12.38 23.33
N LYS A 76 -40.57 -11.28 22.82
CA LYS A 76 -42.03 -11.11 22.72
C LYS A 76 -42.52 -11.88 21.49
N TRP A 77 -43.34 -12.89 21.74
CA TRP A 77 -44.09 -13.65 20.74
C TRP A 77 -45.50 -13.06 20.59
#